data_AF-A0A444XNB9-F1
#
_entry.id   AF-A0A444XNB9-F1
#
_cell.length_a   1.000
_cell.length_b   1.000
_cell.length_c   1.000
_cell.angle_alpha   90.00
_cell.angle_beta   90.00
_cell.angle_gamma   90.00
#
_symmetry.space_group_name_H-M   'P 1'
#
loop_
_entity.id
_entity.type
_entity.pdbx_description
1 polymer ?
#
loop_
_entity_poly.entity_id
_entity_poly.type
_entity_poly.pdbx_seq_one_letter_code
_entity_poly.pdbx_strand_id
1 'polypeptide(L)'
;MLLENFKEHLALSVRSIQWSYAIFCSTSFTQPGRVLSWGEGYYNGDIKTRKTSQGVKLNSDQIGLHRSEQLRELYKSLKAVEAIPQTKRPLAALSPEDLTHTEWYYLVCMLMREHLSYLFLVNLHSNL
;
A
#
# COMPACT_ATOMS: atom_id res chain seq x y z
N MET A 1 -1.44 13.85 13.95
CA MET A 1 -0.22 14.63 13.62
C MET A 1 0.99 13.74 13.36
N LEU A 2 1.40 12.86 14.29
CA LEU A 2 2.65 12.09 14.15
C LEU A 2 2.63 11.06 13.00
N LEU A 3 1.48 10.40 12.75
CA LEU A 3 1.33 9.41 11.67
C LEU A 3 1.18 10.03 10.27
N GLU A 4 0.47 11.16 10.14
CA GLU A 4 0.37 11.90 8.86
C GLU A 4 1.75 12.36 8.40
N ASN A 5 2.56 12.87 9.33
CA ASN A 5 3.95 13.24 9.06
C ASN A 5 4.77 12.04 8.55
N PHE A 6 4.52 10.82 9.04
CA PHE A 6 5.24 9.63 8.60
C PHE A 6 4.88 9.22 7.17
N LYS A 7 3.60 9.25 6.79
CA LYS A 7 3.15 8.97 5.41
C LYS A 7 3.76 9.95 4.41
N GLU A 8 3.80 11.22 4.77
CA GLU A 8 4.42 12.28 3.96
C GLU A 8 5.93 12.04 3.79
N HIS A 9 6.64 11.68 4.86
CA HIS A 9 8.07 11.33 4.78
C HIS A 9 8.32 10.08 3.93
N LEU A 10 7.43 9.07 4.01
CA LEU A 10 7.49 7.89 3.13
C LEU A 10 7.31 8.29 1.67
N ALA A 11 6.32 9.13 1.38
CA ALA A 11 6.04 9.62 0.04
C ALA A 11 7.24 10.38 -0.55
N LEU A 12 7.81 11.31 0.22
CA LEU A 12 9.00 12.05 -0.18
C LEU A 12 10.19 11.12 -0.44
N SER A 13 10.41 10.13 0.42
CA SER A 13 11.54 9.18 0.31
C SER A 13 11.40 8.27 -0.91
N VAL A 14 10.22 7.68 -1.13
CA VAL A 14 9.97 6.79 -2.27
C VAL A 14 10.12 7.53 -3.59
N ARG A 15 9.63 8.77 -3.65
CA ARG A 15 9.71 9.60 -4.86
C ARG A 15 11.12 10.09 -5.16
N SER A 16 11.89 10.47 -4.13
CA SER A 16 13.25 10.97 -4.31
C SER A 16 14.18 9.92 -4.93
N ILE A 17 13.91 8.64 -4.67
CA ILE A 17 14.64 7.50 -5.23
C ILE A 17 13.86 6.73 -6.31
N GLN A 18 12.72 7.27 -6.76
CA GLN A 18 11.89 6.73 -7.84
C GLN A 18 11.48 5.26 -7.66
N TRP A 19 11.16 4.85 -6.44
CA TRP A 19 10.64 3.50 -6.18
C TRP A 19 9.14 3.40 -6.42
N SER A 20 8.66 2.19 -6.68
CA SER A 20 7.23 1.94 -6.89
C SER A 20 6.44 1.88 -5.60
N TYR A 21 7.04 1.53 -4.46
CA TYR A 21 6.40 1.61 -3.16
C TYR A 21 7.42 1.52 -2.02
N ALA A 22 7.00 1.85 -0.80
CA ALA A 22 7.66 1.46 0.44
C ALA A 22 6.63 0.94 1.44
N ILE A 23 7.05 0.00 2.28
CA ILE A 23 6.22 -0.61 3.32
C ILE A 23 7.00 -0.56 4.62
N PHE A 24 6.34 -0.11 5.66
CA PHE A 24 6.81 -0.10 7.02
C PHE A 24 6.02 -1.15 7.81
N CYS A 25 6.74 -2.11 8.38
CA CYS A 25 6.16 -3.10 9.29
C CYS A 25 6.61 -2.80 10.72
N SER A 26 5.71 -2.97 11.68
CA SER A 26 5.99 -2.74 13.11
C SER A 26 5.68 -3.99 13.93
N THR A 27 6.36 -4.13 15.07
CA THR A 27 6.14 -5.23 16.00
C THR A 27 4.83 -5.04 16.74
N SER A 28 3.97 -6.06 16.75
CA SER A 28 2.82 -6.09 17.65
C SER A 28 3.28 -6.49 19.06
N PHE A 29 2.86 -5.75 20.08
CA PHE A 29 3.15 -6.08 21.49
C PHE A 29 2.08 -6.96 22.13
N THR A 30 1.04 -7.32 21.37
CA THR A 30 -0.18 -7.97 21.86
C THR A 30 -0.14 -9.49 21.83
N GLN A 31 0.91 -10.11 21.27
CA GLN A 31 1.04 -11.57 21.18
C GLN A 31 2.41 -12.06 21.69
N PRO A 32 2.51 -13.27 22.27
CA PRO A 32 3.79 -13.89 22.61
C PRO A 32 4.59 -14.18 21.33
N GLY A 33 5.76 -13.57 21.20
CA GLY A 33 6.60 -13.63 20.00
C GLY A 33 6.62 -12.29 19.26
N ARG A 34 7.80 -11.84 18.80
CA ARG A 34 7.94 -10.62 18.01
C ARG A 34 7.42 -10.88 16.59
N VAL A 35 6.11 -10.72 16.39
CA VAL A 35 5.50 -10.78 15.06
C VAL A 35 5.49 -9.38 14.47
N LEU A 36 6.09 -9.21 13.29
CA LEU A 36 5.91 -8.02 12.50
C LEU A 36 4.56 -8.08 11.79
N SER A 37 3.80 -6.99 11.86
CA SER A 37 2.63 -6.75 11.03
C SER A 37 2.83 -5.49 10.21
N TRP A 38 2.13 -5.39 9.10
CA TRP A 38 2.02 -4.14 8.35
C TRP A 38 1.70 -2.97 9.29
N GLY A 39 2.46 -1.89 9.19
CA GLY A 39 2.30 -0.68 9.98
C GLY A 39 1.87 0.51 9.13
N GLU A 40 2.60 0.80 8.05
CA GLU A 40 2.24 1.84 7.08
C GLU A 40 2.83 1.56 5.69
N GLY A 41 2.40 2.27 4.65
CA GLY A 41 3.03 2.17 3.34
C GLY A 41 2.66 3.30 2.39
N TYR A 42 3.42 3.42 1.30
CA TYR A 42 3.17 4.37 0.22
C TYR A 42 3.41 3.69 -1.13
N TYR A 43 2.45 3.83 -2.03
CA TYR A 43 2.47 3.35 -3.40
C TYR A 43 2.67 4.51 -4.40
N ASN A 44 3.63 4.33 -5.29
CA ASN A 44 4.07 5.26 -6.35
C ASN A 44 4.22 4.55 -7.71
N GLY A 45 3.78 3.30 -7.82
CA GLY A 45 3.88 2.51 -9.04
C GLY A 45 2.82 2.87 -10.08
N ASP A 46 2.87 2.19 -11.21
CA ASP A 46 1.92 2.41 -12.30
C ASP A 46 0.48 2.11 -11.88
N ILE A 47 -0.44 2.94 -12.36
CA ILE A 47 -1.88 2.79 -12.15
C ILE A 47 -2.50 2.59 -13.54
N LYS A 48 -3.17 1.44 -13.74
CA LYS A 48 -3.81 1.06 -15.02
C LYS A 48 -4.73 2.15 -15.59
N THR A 49 -5.28 3.03 -14.76
CA THR A 49 -6.18 4.12 -15.15
C THR A 49 -5.52 5.45 -15.47
N ARG A 50 -4.18 5.54 -15.64
CA ARG A 50 -3.56 6.83 -16.00
C ARG A 50 -2.55 6.77 -17.15
N LYS A 51 -3.08 6.67 -18.37
CA LYS A 51 -2.74 7.63 -19.43
C LYS A 51 -3.76 8.77 -19.38
N THR A 52 -3.65 9.66 -18.39
CA THR A 52 -4.46 10.89 -18.37
C THR A 52 -3.54 12.08 -18.19
N SER A 53 -3.19 12.64 -19.36
CA SER A 53 -2.91 14.04 -19.57
C SER A 53 -4.09 14.90 -19.11
N GLN A 54 -4.19 15.20 -17.81
CA GLN A 54 -5.09 16.23 -17.29
C GLN A 54 -4.41 16.95 -16.13
N GLY A 55 -3.73 18.05 -16.45
CA GLY A 55 -4.29 19.40 -16.29
C GLY A 55 -4.75 19.88 -14.91
N VAL A 56 -4.75 19.05 -13.88
CA VAL A 56 -4.90 19.47 -12.49
C VAL A 56 -3.66 19.04 -11.76
N LYS A 57 -2.91 20.02 -11.26
CA LYS A 57 -1.66 19.86 -10.51
C LYS A 57 -1.97 19.32 -9.11
N LEU A 58 -2.62 18.16 -9.00
CA LEU A 58 -2.50 17.34 -7.79
C LEU A 58 -1.01 17.02 -7.67
N ASN A 59 -0.41 17.36 -6.53
CA ASN A 59 0.97 16.97 -6.30
C ASN A 59 1.03 15.43 -6.41
N SER A 60 2.12 14.89 -6.95
CA SER A 60 2.26 13.44 -7.10
C SER A 60 2.11 12.71 -5.76
N ASP A 61 2.35 13.42 -4.65
CA ASP A 61 2.11 12.94 -3.29
C ASP A 61 0.64 12.60 -3.04
N GLN A 62 -0.29 13.51 -3.32
CA GLN A 62 -1.73 13.31 -3.12
C GLN A 62 -2.24 12.14 -3.96
N ILE A 63 -1.72 11.96 -5.17
CA ILE A 63 -2.11 10.85 -6.04
C ILE A 63 -1.62 9.51 -5.48
N GLY A 64 -0.34 9.43 -5.11
CA GLY A 64 0.22 8.21 -4.51
C GLY A 64 -0.42 7.90 -3.16
N LEU A 65 -0.67 8.90 -2.31
CA LEU A 65 -1.34 8.76 -1.02
C LEU A 65 -2.78 8.27 -1.21
N HIS A 66 -3.53 8.86 -2.14
CA HIS A 66 -4.88 8.42 -2.45
C HIS A 66 -4.91 6.98 -2.95
N ARG A 67 -3.98 6.60 -3.84
CA ARG A 67 -3.90 5.23 -4.34
C ARG A 67 -3.51 4.24 -3.24
N SER A 68 -2.56 4.61 -2.38
CA SER A 68 -2.16 3.83 -1.21
C SER A 68 -3.35 3.54 -0.30
N GLU A 69 -4.20 4.54 -0.08
CA GLU A 69 -5.41 4.40 0.73
C GLU A 69 -6.44 3.49 0.06
N GLN A 70 -6.67 3.63 -1.26
CA GLN A 70 -7.56 2.73 -2.01
C GLN A 70 -7.11 1.26 -1.90
N LEU A 71 -5.82 1.00 -2.03
CA LEU A 71 -5.23 -0.33 -1.89
C LEU A 71 -5.38 -0.86 -0.46
N ARG A 72 -5.21 0.00 0.55
CA ARG A 72 -5.40 -0.35 1.97
C ARG A 72 -6.85 -0.72 2.28
N GLU A 73 -7.82 0.05 1.80
CA GLU A 73 -9.24 -0.24 1.99
C GLU A 73 -9.66 -1.52 1.26
N LEU A 74 -9.11 -1.77 0.06
CA LEU A 74 -9.29 -3.03 -0.64
C LEU A 74 -8.76 -4.22 0.19
N TYR A 75 -7.54 -4.13 0.70
CA TYR A 75 -6.98 -5.15 1.59
C TYR A 75 -7.89 -5.43 2.80
N LYS A 76 -8.37 -4.38 3.48
CA LYS A 76 -9.28 -4.53 4.62
C LYS A 76 -10.56 -5.24 4.23
N SER A 77 -11.14 -4.89 3.07
CA SER A 77 -12.34 -5.56 2.54
C SER A 77 -12.08 -7.04 2.25
N LEU A 78 -10.96 -7.39 1.62
CA LEU A 78 -10.61 -8.78 1.31
C LEU A 78 -10.43 -9.60 2.59
N LYS A 79 -9.71 -9.06 3.58
CA LYS A 79 -9.48 -9.70 4.88
C LYS A 79 -10.77 -9.84 5.70
N ALA A 80 -11.70 -8.90 5.57
CA ALA A 80 -12.99 -8.96 6.26
C ALA A 80 -13.94 -10.00 5.66
N VAL A 81 -13.91 -10.21 4.33
CA VAL A 81 -14.71 -11.24 3.64
C VAL A 81 -14.34 -12.65 4.11
N GLU A 82 -13.06 -12.90 4.43
CA GLU A 82 -12.63 -14.17 5.04
C GLU A 82 -13.21 -14.39 6.45
N ALA A 83 -13.57 -13.32 7.17
CA ALA A 83 -14.11 -13.38 8.52
C ALA A 83 -15.65 -13.44 8.56
N ILE A 84 -16.35 -12.79 7.61
CA ILE A 84 -17.82 -12.73 7.56
C ILE A 84 -18.30 -12.69 6.08
N PRO A 85 -19.14 -13.63 5.61
CA PRO A 85 -19.52 -13.73 4.19
C PRO A 85 -20.41 -12.61 3.61
N GLN A 86 -20.75 -11.56 4.37
CA GLN A 86 -21.90 -10.69 4.07
C GLN A 86 -21.61 -9.18 4.02
N THR A 87 -20.36 -8.74 4.07
CA THR A 87 -20.06 -7.30 3.95
C THR A 87 -20.08 -6.89 2.48
N LYS A 88 -21.17 -6.23 2.04
CA LYS A 88 -21.28 -5.62 0.72
C LYS A 88 -20.11 -4.65 0.50
N ARG A 89 -19.25 -5.00 -0.46
CA ARG A 89 -18.15 -4.15 -0.94
C ARG A 89 -18.70 -2.79 -1.39
N PRO A 90 -18.10 -1.65 -1.01
CA PRO A 90 -18.53 -0.35 -1.51
C PRO A 90 -18.44 -0.32 -3.05
N LEU A 91 -19.49 0.18 -3.72
CA LEU A 91 -19.59 0.22 -5.19
C LEU A 91 -18.46 1.02 -5.87
N ALA A 92 -17.79 1.91 -5.13
CA ALA A 92 -16.65 2.69 -5.61
C ALA A 92 -15.27 2.07 -5.25
N ALA A 93 -15.24 0.89 -4.63
CA ALA A 93 -14.01 0.25 -4.19
C ALA A 93 -13.35 -0.54 -5.33
N LEU A 94 -12.16 -0.07 -5.74
CA LEU A 94 -11.21 -0.71 -6.67
C LEU A 94 -11.29 -2.23 -6.67
N SER A 95 -11.66 -2.89 -7.78
CA SER A 95 -11.77 -4.36 -7.87
C SER A 95 -10.39 -5.05 -7.84
N PRO A 96 -10.22 -6.25 -7.23
CA PRO A 96 -8.96 -6.97 -7.30
C PRO A 96 -8.53 -7.29 -8.74
N GLU A 97 -9.48 -7.52 -9.65
CA GLU A 97 -9.24 -7.78 -11.07
C GLU A 97 -8.62 -6.57 -11.79
N ASP A 98 -8.86 -5.35 -11.28
CA ASP A 98 -8.38 -4.11 -11.87
C ASP A 98 -6.93 -3.77 -11.47
N LEU A 99 -6.33 -4.53 -10.56
CA LEU A 99 -4.99 -4.26 -10.05
C LEU A 99 -3.90 -4.56 -11.09
N THR A 100 -2.82 -3.78 -11.07
CA THR A 100 -1.57 -4.14 -11.75
C THR A 100 -0.84 -5.25 -10.98
N HIS A 101 0.15 -5.91 -11.60
CA HIS A 101 1.01 -6.86 -10.89
C HIS A 101 1.69 -6.22 -9.68
N THR A 102 2.20 -4.98 -9.83
CA THR A 102 2.84 -4.22 -8.75
C THR A 102 1.88 -3.91 -7.61
N GLU A 103 0.63 -3.55 -7.93
CA GLU A 103 -0.41 -3.33 -6.92
C GLU A 103 -0.77 -4.62 -6.17
N TRP A 104 -0.85 -5.74 -6.89
CA TRP A 104 -1.03 -7.05 -6.28
C TRP A 104 0.10 -7.39 -5.30
N TYR A 105 1.36 -7.21 -5.70
CA TYR A 105 2.51 -7.42 -4.81
C TYR A 105 2.43 -6.53 -3.58
N TYR A 106 2.07 -5.25 -3.74
CA TYR A 106 1.88 -4.34 -2.62
C TYR A 106 0.83 -4.84 -1.61
N LEU A 107 -0.30 -5.37 -2.08
CA LEU A 107 -1.32 -5.99 -1.21
C LEU A 107 -0.83 -7.27 -0.53
N VAL A 108 -0.11 -8.14 -1.26
CA VAL A 108 0.48 -9.36 -0.68
C VAL A 108 1.42 -8.99 0.47
N CYS A 109 2.21 -7.93 0.32
CA CYS A 109 3.07 -7.45 1.39
C CYS A 109 2.30 -6.97 2.63
N MET A 110 1.07 -6.46 2.49
CA MET A 110 0.20 -6.12 3.64
C MET A 110 -0.34 -7.36 4.38
N LEU A 111 -0.41 -8.51 3.69
CA LEU A 111 -0.82 -9.80 4.27
C LEU A 111 0.32 -10.46 5.05
N MET A 112 1.58 -10.11 4.74
CA MET A 112 2.74 -10.74 5.37
C MET A 112 2.76 -10.49 6.88
N ARG A 113 2.90 -11.59 7.63
CA ARG A 113 3.27 -11.59 9.04
C ARG A 113 4.53 -12.42 9.18
N GLU A 114 5.63 -11.77 9.54
CA GLU A 114 6.93 -12.43 9.68
C GLU A 114 7.43 -12.41 11.12
N HIS A 115 8.20 -13.44 11.47
CA HIS A 115 8.78 -13.64 12.81
C HIS A 115 10.13 -12.94 13.02
N LEU A 116 10.65 -12.19 12.04
CA LEU A 116 11.96 -11.56 12.11
C LEU A 116 11.93 -10.11 11.63
N SER A 117 12.58 -9.25 12.41
CA SER A 117 12.65 -7.81 12.21
C SER A 117 13.61 -7.42 11.09
N TYR A 118 13.12 -7.35 9.85
CA TYR A 118 13.83 -6.75 8.72
C TYR A 118 12.95 -5.72 8.01
N LEU A 119 13.52 -4.54 7.74
CA LEU A 119 12.90 -3.52 6.89
C LEU A 119 12.97 -4.01 5.44
N PHE A 120 11.87 -4.52 4.90
CA PHE A 120 11.82 -4.93 3.50
C PHE A 120 11.56 -3.71 2.61
N LEU A 121 12.64 -3.12 2.10
CA LEU A 121 12.58 -2.20 0.96
C LEU A 121 12.60 -3.04 -0.32
N VAL A 122 11.43 -3.49 -0.77
CA VAL A 122 11.32 -4.30 -2.00
C VAL A 122 11.32 -3.36 -3.21
N ASN A 123 12.47 -3.29 -3.90
CA ASN A 123 12.54 -2.76 -5.25
C ASN A 123 12.27 -3.91 -6.23
N LEU A 124 11.08 -3.95 -6.83
CA LEU A 124 10.88 -4.78 -8.02
C LEU A 124 11.38 -3.96 -9.21
N HIS A 125 12.60 -4.23 -9.64
CA HIS A 125 13.26 -3.55 -10.75
C HIS A 125 12.52 -3.86 -12.06
N SER A 126 11.67 -2.95 -12.53
CA SER A 126 11.17 -2.95 -13.91
C SER A 126 12.02 -1.99 -14.74
N ASN A 127 13.22 -2.43 -15.10
CA ASN A 127 13.97 -1.88 -16.22
C ASN A 127 14.70 -3.03 -16.92
N LEU A 128 13.94 -3.79 -17.70
CA LEU A 128 14.36 -4.47 -18.93
C LEU A 128 13.18 -4.39 -19.91
#